data_AF-A0A2V7P424-F1
#
_entry.id   AF-A0A2V7P424-F1
#
_cell.length_a   1.000
_cell.length_b   1.000
_cell.length_c   1.000
_cell.angle_alpha   90.00
_cell.angle_beta   90.00
_cell.angle_gamma   90.00
#
_symmetry.space_group_name_H-M   'P 1'
#
loop_
_entity.id
_entity.type
_entity.pdbx_description
1 polymer ?
#
loop_
_entity_poly.entity_id
_entity_poly.type
_entity_poly.pdbx_seq_one_letter_code
_entity_poly.pdbx_strand_id
1 'polypeptide(L)'
;MTQTGARLRQLGLAHTRARISAFVLAAAGLALAIAALGLWLAPRPLAVVAAWLAIALVAGLAAWGARRAPRGADPHTLGRLVEGAAGARDGSVVGALAAVDVGLGGTSAELASFADARAARVVAAVASRVDRSLARETRRRVAAGVIAAAAGAALFVVASPARGRAAFWHPLRTLADARATVLLAVDRDTVRRGEGVTVTIAVPAATRATLWTRAPGEPWRPLPVPLDTSGRGMRRLGPLETDLYVRA
;
A
#
# COMPACT_ATOMS: atom_id res chain seq x y z
N MET A 1 13.96 25.19 -29.50
CA MET A 1 13.76 25.29 -28.03
C MET A 1 14.30 26.64 -27.58
N THR A 2 13.53 27.41 -26.82
CA THR A 2 13.94 28.73 -26.28
C THR A 2 14.90 28.59 -25.09
N GLN A 3 15.75 29.60 -24.87
CA GLN A 3 16.64 29.64 -23.71
C GLN A 3 15.83 29.68 -22.40
N THR A 4 14.70 30.39 -22.40
CA THR A 4 13.76 30.47 -21.27
C THR A 4 13.16 29.10 -20.96
N GLY A 5 12.68 28.37 -21.96
CA GLY A 5 12.09 27.04 -21.77
C GLY A 5 13.09 25.99 -21.25
N ALA A 6 14.34 26.02 -21.73
CA ALA A 6 15.39 25.13 -21.25
C ALA A 6 15.73 25.37 -19.76
N ARG A 7 15.85 26.65 -19.35
CA ARG A 7 16.12 27.01 -17.95
C ARG A 7 14.97 26.65 -17.01
N LEU A 8 13.73 26.87 -17.44
CA LEU A 8 12.54 26.48 -16.65
C LEU A 8 12.44 24.95 -16.52
N ARG A 9 12.73 24.18 -17.57
CA ARG A 9 12.80 22.71 -17.48
C ARG A 9 13.90 22.26 -16.52
N GLN A 10 15.08 22.84 -16.58
CA GLN A 10 16.20 22.46 -15.71
C GLN A 10 15.89 22.73 -14.23
N LEU A 11 15.25 23.87 -13.93
CA LEU A 11 14.73 24.19 -12.58
C LEU A 11 13.64 23.20 -12.13
N GLY A 12 12.70 22.85 -13.02
CA GLY A 12 11.59 21.95 -12.69
C GLY A 12 11.97 20.47 -12.53
N LEU A 13 12.99 19.98 -13.23
CA LEU A 13 13.34 18.55 -13.28
C LEU A 13 13.84 18.01 -11.93
N ALA A 14 14.72 18.73 -11.25
CA ALA A 14 15.27 18.29 -9.95
C ALA A 14 14.17 18.18 -8.90
N HIS A 15 13.25 19.14 -8.87
CA HIS A 15 12.15 19.19 -7.91
C HIS A 15 11.04 18.19 -8.24
N THR A 16 10.76 17.97 -9.52
CA THR A 16 9.81 16.92 -9.95
C THR A 16 10.31 15.54 -9.53
N ARG A 17 11.60 15.24 -9.72
CA ARG A 17 12.20 13.98 -9.25
C ARG A 17 12.10 13.83 -7.73
N ALA A 18 12.41 14.88 -6.98
CA ALA A 18 12.33 14.86 -5.52
C ALA A 18 10.87 14.74 -5.00
N ARG A 19 9.89 15.30 -5.70
CA ARG A 19 8.46 15.12 -5.37
C ARG A 19 7.97 13.71 -5.68
N ILE A 20 8.43 13.12 -6.79
CA ILE A 20 8.14 11.72 -7.11
C ILE A 20 8.74 10.80 -6.05
N SER A 21 9.99 11.01 -5.64
CA SER A 21 10.61 10.18 -4.61
C SER A 21 9.90 10.33 -3.26
N ALA A 22 9.50 11.53 -2.86
CA ALA A 22 8.70 11.75 -1.65
C ALA A 22 7.37 10.98 -1.69
N PHE A 23 6.67 11.00 -2.83
CA PHE A 23 5.42 10.26 -3.00
C PHE A 23 5.64 8.75 -2.93
N VAL A 24 6.67 8.24 -3.61
CA VAL A 24 7.01 6.81 -3.59
C VAL A 24 7.38 6.35 -2.18
N LEU A 25 8.14 7.15 -1.42
CA LEU A 25 8.45 6.87 -0.02
C LEU A 25 7.20 6.82 0.86
N ALA A 26 6.31 7.81 0.72
CA ALA A 26 5.05 7.82 1.47
C ALA A 26 4.17 6.60 1.13
N ALA A 27 4.07 6.24 -0.15
CA ALA A 27 3.33 5.06 -0.60
C ALA A 27 3.94 3.75 -0.07
N ALA A 28 5.27 3.65 -0.06
CA ALA A 28 5.98 2.50 0.52
C ALA A 28 5.71 2.38 2.03
N GLY A 29 5.75 3.49 2.77
CA GLY A 29 5.40 3.52 4.19
C GLY A 29 3.96 3.05 4.45
N LEU A 30 3.01 3.56 3.67
CA LEU A 30 1.62 3.15 3.76
C LEU A 30 1.43 1.65 3.46
N ALA A 31 2.09 1.12 2.43
CA ALA A 31 2.04 -0.30 2.09
C ALA A 31 2.58 -1.18 3.24
N LEU A 32 3.69 -0.77 3.89
CA LEU A 32 4.24 -1.47 5.05
C LEU A 32 3.30 -1.43 6.26
N ALA A 33 2.62 -0.31 6.51
CA ALA A 33 1.63 -0.19 7.56
C ALA A 33 0.40 -1.10 7.31
N ILE A 34 -0.07 -1.17 6.06
CA ILE A 34 -1.15 -2.09 5.65
C ILE A 34 -0.71 -3.55 5.84
N ALA A 35 0.53 -3.89 5.46
CA ALA A 35 1.07 -5.23 5.67
C ALA A 35 1.16 -5.59 7.16
N ALA A 36 1.59 -4.66 8.02
CA ALA A 36 1.60 -4.84 9.47
C ALA A 36 0.21 -5.14 10.03
N LEU A 37 -0.80 -4.38 9.58
CA LEU A 37 -2.19 -4.59 9.96
C LEU A 37 -2.71 -5.96 9.49
N GLY A 38 -2.42 -6.35 8.24
CA GLY A 38 -2.77 -7.66 7.69
C GLY A 38 -2.14 -8.82 8.47
N LEU A 39 -0.88 -8.65 8.89
CA LEU A 39 -0.20 -9.60 9.78
C LEU A 39 -0.90 -9.72 11.14
N TRP A 40 -1.33 -8.61 11.75
CA TRP A 40 -2.03 -8.62 13.04
C TRP A 40 -3.43 -9.24 12.97
N LEU A 41 -4.09 -9.10 11.82
CA LEU A 41 -5.44 -9.64 11.61
C LEU A 41 -5.42 -11.11 11.15
N ALA A 42 -4.27 -11.66 10.76
CA ALA A 42 -4.13 -13.09 10.47
C ALA A 42 -4.51 -13.92 11.73
N PRO A 43 -5.32 -14.99 11.60
CA PRO A 43 -5.58 -15.75 10.37
C PRO A 43 -6.85 -15.36 9.60
N ARG A 44 -7.49 -14.20 9.84
CA ARG A 44 -8.75 -13.84 9.16
C ARG A 44 -8.52 -13.72 7.64
N PRO A 45 -9.09 -14.60 6.80
CA PRO A 45 -8.76 -14.69 5.37
C PRO A 45 -9.16 -13.42 4.61
N LEU A 46 -10.34 -12.86 4.93
CA LEU A 46 -10.80 -11.60 4.33
C LEU A 46 -9.87 -10.42 4.64
N ALA A 47 -9.29 -10.38 5.85
CA ALA A 47 -8.37 -9.32 6.23
C ALA A 47 -7.04 -9.43 5.47
N VAL A 48 -6.53 -10.66 5.29
CA VAL A 48 -5.31 -10.91 4.50
C VAL A 48 -5.53 -10.49 3.04
N VAL A 49 -6.65 -10.89 2.42
CA VAL A 49 -6.97 -10.51 1.04
C VAL A 49 -7.17 -9.01 0.90
N ALA A 50 -7.91 -8.37 1.81
CA ALA A 50 -8.12 -6.93 1.80
C ALA A 50 -6.80 -6.15 1.92
N ALA A 51 -5.88 -6.62 2.77
CA ALA A 51 -4.56 -6.01 2.91
C ALA A 51 -3.76 -6.10 1.60
N TRP A 52 -3.74 -7.26 0.93
CA TRP A 52 -3.06 -7.42 -0.36
C TRP A 52 -3.67 -6.55 -1.47
N LEU A 53 -5.00 -6.45 -1.54
CA LEU A 53 -5.68 -5.56 -2.49
C LEU A 53 -5.36 -4.09 -2.23
N ALA A 54 -5.32 -3.68 -0.97
CA ALA A 54 -4.95 -2.32 -0.59
C ALA A 54 -3.48 -2.01 -0.92
N ILE A 55 -2.56 -2.94 -0.71
CA ILE A 55 -1.14 -2.80 -1.13
C ILE A 55 -1.04 -2.63 -2.64
N ALA A 56 -1.75 -3.46 -3.42
CA ALA A 56 -1.76 -3.37 -4.88
C ALA A 56 -2.34 -2.04 -5.36
N LEU A 57 -3.42 -1.55 -4.72
CA LEU A 57 -4.01 -0.25 -5.01
C LEU A 57 -3.02 0.90 -4.74
N VAL A 58 -2.35 0.89 -3.59
CA VAL A 58 -1.34 1.90 -3.23
C VAL A 58 -0.19 1.90 -4.24
N ALA A 59 0.31 0.72 -4.62
CA ALA A 59 1.35 0.59 -5.64
C ALA A 59 0.89 1.10 -7.01
N GLY A 60 -0.35 0.77 -7.42
CA GLY A 60 -0.96 1.23 -8.67
C GLY A 60 -1.13 2.75 -8.70
N LEU A 61 -1.65 3.35 -7.64
CA LEU A 61 -1.79 4.80 -7.50
C LEU A 61 -0.42 5.51 -7.51
N ALA A 62 0.61 4.91 -6.89
CA ALA A 62 1.96 5.45 -6.93
C ALA A 62 2.59 5.39 -8.33
N ALA A 63 2.46 4.26 -9.03
CA ALA A 63 2.91 4.15 -10.40
C ALA A 63 2.16 5.12 -11.33
N TRP A 64 0.85 5.25 -11.16
CA TRP A 64 0.02 6.19 -11.92
C TRP A 64 0.40 7.65 -11.66
N GLY A 65 0.58 8.02 -10.40
CA GLY A 65 1.03 9.36 -9.99
C GLY A 65 2.42 9.69 -10.53
N ALA A 66 3.37 8.75 -10.43
CA ALA A 66 4.72 8.91 -10.97
C ALA A 66 4.71 9.07 -12.50
N ARG A 67 3.83 8.36 -13.21
CA ARG A 67 3.64 8.50 -14.67
C ARG A 67 2.94 9.82 -15.07
N ARG A 68 2.15 10.41 -14.18
CA ARG A 68 1.45 11.69 -14.42
C ARG A 68 2.26 12.92 -14.00
N ALA A 69 3.19 12.77 -13.06
CA ALA A 69 4.05 13.84 -12.55
C ALA A 69 4.83 14.64 -13.61
N PRO A 70 5.30 14.07 -14.75
CA PRO A 70 5.97 14.85 -15.79
C PRO A 70 5.10 15.95 -16.41
N ARG A 71 3.77 15.84 -16.32
CA ARG A 71 2.83 16.86 -16.81
C ARG A 71 2.74 18.10 -15.91
N GLY A 72 3.20 18.00 -14.66
CA GLY A 72 3.20 19.12 -13.71
C GLY A 72 4.41 20.05 -13.81
N ALA A 73 5.43 19.69 -14.61
CA ALA A 73 6.56 20.54 -14.95
C ALA A 73 6.28 21.35 -16.23
N ASP A 74 5.02 21.76 -16.39
CA ASP A 74 4.58 22.57 -17.51
C ASP A 74 5.29 23.94 -17.46
N PRO A 75 6.08 24.31 -18.49
CA PRO A 75 6.78 25.59 -18.55
C PRO A 75 5.88 26.80 -18.29
N HIS A 76 4.59 26.73 -18.65
CA HIS A 76 3.63 27.81 -18.42
C HIS A 76 3.27 28.01 -16.94
N THR A 77 3.23 26.92 -16.16
CA THR A 77 2.95 27.01 -14.71
C THR A 77 4.16 27.58 -13.96
N LEU A 78 5.38 27.19 -14.36
CA LEU A 78 6.62 27.78 -13.84
C LEU A 78 6.80 29.24 -14.28
N GLY A 79 6.37 29.58 -15.50
CA GLY A 79 6.35 30.95 -16.01
C GLY A 79 5.49 31.88 -15.15
N ARG A 80 4.27 31.47 -14.78
CA ARG A 80 3.37 32.24 -13.89
C ARG A 80 3.94 32.42 -12.49
N LEU A 81 4.60 31.40 -11.95
CA LEU A 81 5.30 31.50 -10.66
C LEU A 81 6.46 32.50 -10.69
N VAL A 82 7.20 32.53 -11.80
CA VAL A 82 8.28 33.52 -12.00
C VAL A 82 7.71 34.93 -12.17
N GLU A 83 6.62 35.10 -12.91
CA GLU A 83 5.94 36.40 -13.07
C GLU A 83 5.51 36.98 -11.72
N GLY A 84 4.83 36.17 -10.90
CA GLY A 84 4.42 36.58 -9.55
C GLY A 84 5.60 36.86 -8.61
N ALA A 85 6.68 36.07 -8.69
CA ALA A 85 7.87 36.28 -7.85
C ALA A 85 8.73 37.49 -8.28
N ALA A 86 8.67 37.85 -9.57
CA ALA A 86 9.34 39.01 -10.15
C ALA A 86 8.54 40.32 -9.98
N GLY A 87 7.25 40.24 -9.62
CA GLY A 87 6.33 41.38 -9.71
C GLY A 87 6.14 41.85 -11.16
N ALA A 88 6.37 40.96 -12.13
CA ALA A 88 6.22 41.28 -13.54
C ALA A 88 4.75 41.23 -13.95
N ARG A 89 4.40 41.92 -15.04
CA ARG A 89 3.05 41.86 -15.60
C ARG A 89 2.71 40.42 -15.98
N ASP A 90 1.51 39.98 -15.61
CA ASP A 90 0.96 38.66 -15.99
C ASP A 90 1.09 38.46 -17.51
N GLY A 91 1.66 37.33 -17.91
CA GLY A 91 1.88 36.98 -19.31
C GLY A 91 3.18 37.51 -19.94
N SER A 92 4.01 38.27 -19.23
CA SER A 92 5.28 38.80 -19.77
C SER A 92 6.34 37.72 -20.07
N VAL A 93 6.35 36.61 -19.33
CA VAL A 93 7.24 35.46 -19.50
C VAL A 93 6.50 34.32 -20.20
N VAL A 94 5.23 34.08 -19.84
CA VAL A 94 4.38 33.05 -20.45
C VAL A 94 4.06 33.38 -21.91
N GLY A 95 3.85 34.67 -22.22
CA GLY A 95 3.65 35.16 -23.58
C GLY A 95 4.89 35.04 -24.46
N ALA A 96 6.10 35.17 -23.88
CA ALA A 96 7.35 34.93 -24.59
C ALA A 96 7.55 33.44 -24.94
N LEU A 97 7.06 32.53 -24.10
CA LEU A 97 7.01 31.09 -24.41
C LEU A 97 5.99 30.79 -25.54
N ALA A 98 4.79 31.38 -25.46
CA ALA A 98 3.74 31.18 -26.46
C ALA A 98 4.07 31.81 -27.84
N ALA A 99 4.71 32.97 -27.87
CA ALA A 99 5.07 33.66 -29.11
C ALA A 99 6.07 32.88 -29.97
N VAL A 100 6.91 32.05 -29.35
CA VAL A 100 7.88 31.20 -30.05
C VAL A 100 7.29 29.84 -30.42
N ASP A 101 6.42 29.26 -29.58
CA ASP A 101 5.79 27.96 -29.87
C ASP A 101 4.73 28.03 -30.99
N VAL A 102 4.04 29.16 -31.12
CA VAL A 102 2.94 29.30 -32.11
C VAL A 102 3.44 29.85 -33.46
N GLY A 103 4.70 30.28 -33.56
CA GLY A 103 5.25 30.85 -34.81
C GLY A 103 4.31 31.92 -35.36
N LEU A 104 3.94 32.89 -34.52
CA LEU A 104 2.96 33.93 -34.88
C LEU A 104 3.43 34.64 -36.14
N GLY A 105 2.81 34.32 -37.28
CA GLY A 105 3.13 34.88 -38.59
C GLY A 105 2.99 36.40 -38.55
N GLY A 106 4.12 37.09 -38.41
CA GLY A 106 4.17 38.55 -38.31
C GLY A 106 5.25 39.11 -37.38
N THR A 107 5.84 38.32 -36.47
CA THR A 107 6.96 38.77 -35.63
C THR A 107 8.32 38.42 -36.26
N SER A 108 9.20 39.42 -36.39
CA SER A 108 10.57 39.15 -36.88
C SER A 108 11.30 38.22 -35.90
N ALA A 109 12.09 37.28 -36.43
CA ALA A 109 12.86 36.33 -35.63
C ALA A 109 13.80 37.03 -34.63
N GLU A 110 14.30 38.21 -34.98
CA GLU A 110 15.16 39.02 -34.12
C GLU A 110 14.40 39.57 -32.90
N LEU A 111 13.18 40.08 -33.10
CA LEU A 111 12.33 40.57 -31.99
C LEU A 111 11.92 39.43 -31.06
N ALA A 112 11.61 38.25 -31.60
CA ALA A 112 11.32 37.06 -30.81
C ALA A 112 12.55 36.63 -29.98
N SER A 113 13.75 36.67 -30.57
CA SER A 113 15.00 36.33 -29.87
C SER A 113 15.36 37.34 -28.77
N PHE A 114 15.10 38.63 -29.01
CA PHE A 114 15.32 39.68 -28.02
C PHE A 114 14.32 39.56 -26.85
N ALA A 115 13.06 39.25 -27.15
CA ALA A 115 12.04 38.98 -26.14
C ALA A 115 12.40 37.75 -25.28
N ASP A 116 12.88 36.65 -25.89
CA ASP A 116 13.36 35.47 -25.17
C ASP A 116 14.56 35.81 -24.28
N ALA A 117 15.55 36.55 -24.79
CA ALA A 117 16.71 36.97 -24.02
C ALA A 117 16.36 37.90 -22.84
N ARG A 118 15.33 38.74 -23.00
CA ARG A 118 14.80 39.57 -21.90
C ARG A 118 14.08 38.72 -20.86
N ALA A 119 13.21 37.81 -21.28
CA ALA A 119 12.50 36.89 -20.39
C ALA A 119 13.49 36.00 -19.61
N ALA A 120 14.53 35.48 -20.28
CA ALA A 120 15.57 34.66 -19.67
C ALA A 120 16.37 35.41 -18.58
N ARG A 121 16.57 36.74 -18.74
CA ARG A 121 17.20 37.59 -17.71
C ARG A 121 16.31 37.77 -16.48
N VAL A 122 15.01 37.98 -16.69
CA VAL A 122 14.02 38.07 -15.58
C VAL A 122 13.97 36.74 -14.81
N VAL A 123 13.91 35.62 -15.52
CA VAL A 123 13.97 34.28 -14.90
C VAL A 123 15.26 34.11 -14.10
N ALA A 124 16.42 34.48 -14.65
CA ALA A 124 17.70 34.35 -13.96
C ALA A 124 17.79 35.20 -12.69
N ALA A 125 17.26 36.43 -12.72
CA ALA A 125 17.28 37.35 -11.57
C ALA A 125 16.46 36.81 -10.38
N VAL A 126 15.39 36.07 -10.65
CA VAL A 126 14.44 35.60 -9.62
C VAL A 126 14.59 34.09 -9.33
N ALA A 127 15.37 33.38 -10.13
CA ALA A 127 15.59 31.93 -10.02
C ALA A 127 15.96 31.47 -8.61
N SER A 128 16.88 32.17 -7.92
CA SER A 128 17.33 31.78 -6.56
C SER A 128 16.24 31.94 -5.48
N ARG A 129 15.26 32.84 -5.68
CA ARG A 129 14.14 33.03 -4.76
C ARG A 129 13.07 31.96 -4.98
N VAL A 130 12.76 31.66 -6.25
CA VAL A 130 11.83 30.60 -6.65
C VAL A 130 12.38 29.23 -6.24
N ASP A 131 13.66 28.96 -6.51
CA ASP A 131 14.35 27.73 -6.12
C ASP A 131 14.33 27.51 -4.61
N ARG A 132 14.61 28.55 -3.80
CA ARG A 132 14.51 28.44 -2.33
C ARG A 132 13.10 28.11 -1.85
N SER A 133 12.07 28.70 -2.46
CA SER A 133 10.67 28.42 -2.10
C SER A 133 10.31 26.97 -2.45
N LEU A 134 10.60 26.55 -3.68
CA LEU A 134 10.34 25.20 -4.15
C LEU A 134 11.16 24.16 -3.38
N ALA A 135 12.41 24.46 -3.03
CA ALA A 135 13.26 23.59 -2.23
C ALA A 135 12.73 23.40 -0.80
N ARG A 136 12.21 24.46 -0.15
CA ARG A 136 11.58 24.33 1.18
C ARG A 136 10.35 23.43 1.14
N GLU A 137 9.48 23.64 0.17
CA GLU A 137 8.29 22.81 0.00
C GLU A 137 8.66 21.36 -0.32
N THR A 138 9.63 21.17 -1.20
CA THR A 138 10.14 19.85 -1.57
C THR A 138 10.76 19.14 -0.36
N ARG A 139 11.59 19.82 0.43
CA ARG A 139 12.15 19.25 1.67
C ARG A 139 11.07 18.84 2.67
N ARG A 140 10.02 19.66 2.86
CA ARG A 140 8.88 19.30 3.73
C ARG A 140 8.17 18.04 3.25
N ARG A 141 7.90 17.93 1.94
CA ARG A 141 7.25 16.75 1.35
C ARG A 141 8.13 15.51 1.45
N VAL A 142 9.43 15.64 1.16
CA VAL A 142 10.41 14.55 1.31
C VAL A 142 10.50 14.12 2.77
N ALA A 143 10.61 15.05 3.71
CA ALA A 143 10.64 14.74 5.15
C ALA A 143 9.39 13.99 5.59
N ALA A 144 8.20 14.45 5.16
CA ALA A 144 6.94 13.74 5.43
C ALA A 144 6.94 12.32 4.84
N GLY A 145 7.43 12.15 3.61
CA GLY A 145 7.55 10.83 2.97
C GLY A 145 8.52 9.90 3.70
N VAL A 146 9.68 10.41 4.15
CA VAL A 146 10.65 9.66 4.96
C VAL A 146 10.05 9.26 6.31
N ILE A 147 9.36 10.18 7.00
CA ILE A 147 8.69 9.89 8.28
C ILE A 147 7.62 8.81 8.09
N ALA A 148 6.80 8.91 7.05
CA ALA A 148 5.80 7.90 6.72
C ALA A 148 6.44 6.53 6.42
N ALA A 149 7.53 6.52 5.65
CA ALA A 149 8.28 5.30 5.35
C ALA A 149 8.85 4.65 6.61
N ALA A 150 9.49 5.44 7.48
CA ALA A 150 10.05 4.96 8.74
C ALA A 150 8.97 4.42 9.68
N ALA A 151 7.84 5.12 9.83
CA ALA A 151 6.72 4.67 10.64
C ALA A 151 6.11 3.36 10.11
N GLY A 152 5.90 3.26 8.79
CA GLY A 152 5.42 2.03 8.15
C GLY A 152 6.37 0.85 8.37
N ALA A 153 7.67 1.07 8.18
CA ALA A 153 8.70 0.05 8.42
C ALA A 153 8.74 -0.40 9.88
N ALA A 154 8.66 0.54 10.83
CA ALA A 154 8.62 0.23 12.26
C ALA A 154 7.40 -0.64 12.61
N LEU A 155 6.20 -0.28 12.12
CA LEU A 155 4.98 -1.08 12.32
C LEU A 155 5.14 -2.49 11.74
N PHE A 156 5.72 -2.60 10.55
CA PHE A 156 5.95 -3.88 9.90
C PHE A 156 6.92 -4.76 10.70
N VAL A 157 8.02 -4.21 11.22
CA VAL A 157 8.97 -4.95 12.06
C VAL A 157 8.30 -5.41 13.37
N VAL A 158 7.54 -4.53 14.02
CA VAL A 158 6.79 -4.85 15.25
C VAL A 158 5.78 -5.99 15.00
N ALA A 159 5.17 -6.03 13.81
CA ALA A 159 4.27 -7.12 13.42
C ALA A 159 4.94 -8.49 13.28
N SER A 160 6.28 -8.58 13.43
CA SER A 160 7.05 -9.82 13.46
C SER A 160 6.74 -10.75 12.27
N PRO A 161 6.93 -10.28 11.02
CA PRO A 161 6.56 -11.00 9.79
C PRO A 161 7.14 -12.42 9.68
N ALA A 162 8.28 -12.67 10.34
CA ALA A 162 8.98 -13.94 10.32
C ALA A 162 8.51 -14.95 11.39
N ARG A 163 7.72 -14.53 12.39
CA ARG A 163 7.26 -15.43 13.47
C ARG A 163 5.88 -16.01 13.16
N GLY A 164 5.86 -17.18 12.51
CA GLY A 164 4.69 -18.08 12.51
C GLY A 164 3.45 -17.58 11.76
N ARG A 165 3.54 -16.54 10.92
CA ARG A 165 2.41 -15.97 10.17
C ARG A 165 2.47 -16.28 8.66
N ALA A 166 2.73 -17.54 8.33
CA ALA A 166 2.79 -18.03 6.94
C ALA A 166 1.51 -17.73 6.14
N ALA A 167 0.36 -17.68 6.82
CA ALA A 167 -0.93 -17.31 6.24
C ALA A 167 -0.90 -15.99 5.46
N PHE A 168 -0.27 -14.94 6.00
CA PHE A 168 -0.23 -13.63 5.32
C PHE A 168 0.51 -13.68 3.97
N TRP A 169 1.56 -14.48 3.90
CA TRP A 169 2.42 -14.63 2.72
C TRP A 169 1.80 -15.49 1.61
N HIS A 170 0.74 -16.25 1.92
CA HIS A 170 0.06 -17.13 0.99
C HIS A 170 -1.45 -16.83 0.95
N PRO A 171 -1.87 -15.65 0.45
CA PRO A 171 -3.26 -15.22 0.50
C PRO A 171 -4.22 -16.21 -0.18
N LEU A 172 -3.81 -16.79 -1.31
CA LEU A 172 -4.62 -17.79 -2.02
C LEU A 172 -4.76 -19.09 -1.22
N ARG A 173 -3.71 -19.53 -0.52
CA ARG A 173 -3.79 -20.69 0.37
C ARG A 173 -4.71 -20.40 1.55
N THR A 174 -4.63 -19.22 2.16
CA THR A 174 -5.56 -18.86 3.25
C THR A 174 -7.02 -18.85 2.83
N LEU A 175 -7.31 -18.46 1.58
CA LEU A 175 -8.67 -18.50 1.04
C LEU A 175 -9.13 -19.95 0.78
N ALA A 176 -8.23 -20.80 0.28
CA ALA A 176 -8.49 -22.22 0.09
C ALA A 176 -8.72 -22.94 1.44
N ASP A 177 -7.86 -22.67 2.42
CA ASP A 177 -7.94 -23.22 3.79
C ASP A 177 -9.21 -22.77 4.51
N ALA A 178 -9.65 -21.53 4.30
CA ALA A 178 -10.91 -21.03 4.84
C ALA A 178 -12.15 -21.68 4.21
N ARG A 179 -12.01 -22.26 3.02
CA ARG A 179 -13.06 -23.03 2.32
C ARG A 179 -12.89 -24.54 2.49
N ALA A 180 -11.83 -24.98 3.17
CA ALA A 180 -11.58 -26.40 3.38
C ALA A 180 -12.66 -27.01 4.27
N THR A 181 -13.09 -28.21 3.92
CA THR A 181 -14.04 -28.99 4.70
C THR A 181 -13.44 -29.31 6.07
N VAL A 182 -14.25 -29.23 7.12
CA VAL A 182 -13.87 -29.68 8.47
C VAL A 182 -13.69 -31.19 8.43
N LEU A 183 -12.49 -31.67 8.73
CA LEU A 183 -12.22 -33.10 8.80
C LEU A 183 -12.36 -33.57 10.24
N LEU A 184 -13.23 -34.56 10.43
CA LEU A 184 -13.46 -35.24 11.70
C LEU A 184 -13.07 -36.71 11.52
N ALA A 185 -12.09 -37.17 12.28
CA ALA A 185 -11.66 -38.56 12.30
C ALA A 185 -11.72 -39.10 13.73
N VAL A 186 -12.12 -40.35 13.87
CA VAL A 186 -12.11 -41.07 15.15
C VAL A 186 -11.12 -42.22 15.02
N ASP A 187 -10.31 -42.47 16.04
CA ASP A 187 -9.32 -43.56 16.00
C ASP A 187 -9.98 -44.94 15.87
N ARG A 188 -11.16 -45.11 16.46
CA ARG A 188 -11.95 -46.35 16.47
C ARG A 188 -13.44 -46.02 16.44
N ASP A 189 -14.21 -46.77 15.67
CA ASP A 189 -15.67 -46.68 15.60
C ASP A 189 -16.38 -47.58 16.63
N THR A 190 -15.67 -48.59 17.14
CA THR A 190 -16.16 -49.58 18.09
C THR A 190 -15.16 -49.74 19.24
N VAL A 191 -15.66 -49.68 20.47
CA VAL A 191 -14.86 -49.82 21.70
C VAL A 191 -15.61 -50.65 22.73
N ARG A 192 -14.88 -51.25 23.68
CA ARG A 192 -15.54 -51.95 24.80
C ARG A 192 -16.12 -50.93 25.76
N ARG A 193 -17.17 -51.34 26.49
CA ARG A 193 -17.73 -50.52 27.56
C ARG A 193 -16.64 -50.16 28.58
N GLY A 194 -16.57 -48.89 28.96
CA GLY A 194 -15.55 -48.33 29.85
C GLY A 194 -14.28 -47.85 29.13
N GLU A 195 -14.11 -48.12 27.83
CA GLU A 195 -13.00 -47.57 27.03
C GLU A 195 -13.34 -46.17 26.48
N GLY A 196 -12.35 -45.51 25.88
CA GLY A 196 -12.53 -44.19 25.28
C GLY A 196 -11.93 -44.12 23.88
N VAL A 197 -12.42 -43.19 23.09
CA VAL A 197 -11.98 -42.91 21.72
C VAL A 197 -11.22 -41.59 21.66
N THR A 198 -10.35 -41.46 20.68
CA THR A 198 -9.66 -40.22 20.39
C THR A 198 -10.20 -39.65 19.09
N VAL A 199 -10.78 -38.46 19.21
CA VAL A 199 -11.30 -37.69 18.09
C VAL A 199 -10.25 -36.68 17.65
N THR A 200 -9.94 -36.70 16.37
CA THR A 200 -9.07 -35.72 15.72
C THR A 200 -9.92 -34.81 14.85
N ILE A 201 -9.81 -33.52 15.09
CA ILE A 201 -10.42 -32.47 14.27
C ILE A 201 -9.30 -31.74 13.52
N ALA A 202 -9.47 -31.55 12.22
CA ALA A 202 -8.62 -30.67 11.43
C ALA A 202 -9.46 -29.56 10.77
N VAL A 203 -9.14 -28.31 11.11
CA VAL A 203 -9.71 -27.08 10.55
C VAL A 203 -8.55 -26.14 10.20
N PRO A 204 -8.05 -26.18 8.95
CA PRO A 204 -6.80 -25.52 8.55
C PRO A 204 -6.71 -24.02 8.86
N ALA A 205 -7.84 -23.31 8.84
CA ALA A 205 -7.90 -21.86 9.02
C ALA A 205 -8.42 -21.41 10.41
N ALA A 206 -8.55 -22.32 11.38
CA ALA A 206 -9.09 -21.99 12.70
C ALA A 206 -8.10 -22.28 13.83
N THR A 207 -8.21 -21.50 14.90
CA THR A 207 -7.45 -21.70 16.16
C THR A 207 -8.28 -22.42 17.23
N ARG A 208 -9.59 -22.57 16.99
CA ARG A 208 -10.53 -23.30 17.85
C ARG A 208 -11.57 -23.98 16.97
N ALA A 209 -11.97 -25.18 17.37
CA ALA A 209 -13.13 -25.86 16.82
C ALA A 209 -14.11 -26.21 17.95
N THR A 210 -15.37 -26.44 17.60
CA THR A 210 -16.38 -26.95 18.52
C THR A 210 -16.72 -28.38 18.11
N LEU A 211 -16.32 -29.34 18.94
CA LEU A 211 -16.76 -30.71 18.81
C LEU A 211 -18.13 -30.84 19.47
N TRP A 212 -19.13 -31.27 18.73
CA TRP A 212 -20.44 -31.55 19.29
C TRP A 212 -20.53 -33.03 19.62
N THR A 213 -20.93 -33.35 20.84
CA THR A 213 -21.08 -34.72 21.33
C THR A 213 -22.49 -34.97 21.83
N ARG A 214 -23.01 -36.18 21.64
CA ARG A 214 -24.38 -36.54 22.08
C ARG A 214 -24.48 -38.02 22.41
N ALA A 215 -25.03 -38.36 23.58
CA ALA A 215 -25.48 -39.72 23.90
C ALA A 215 -26.90 -39.97 23.37
N PRO A 216 -27.32 -41.24 23.15
CA PRO A 216 -28.70 -41.56 22.79
C PRO A 216 -29.71 -40.89 23.74
N GLY A 217 -30.67 -40.15 23.19
CA GLY A 217 -31.70 -39.46 23.97
C GLY A 217 -31.28 -38.14 24.62
N GLU A 218 -30.01 -37.73 24.54
CA GLU A 218 -29.53 -36.44 25.07
C GLU A 218 -29.47 -35.33 24.01
N PRO A 219 -29.50 -34.04 24.40
CA PRO A 219 -29.20 -32.94 23.48
C PRO A 219 -27.72 -32.87 23.11
N TRP A 220 -27.43 -32.25 21.97
CA TRP A 220 -26.04 -31.99 21.54
C TRP A 220 -25.35 -31.05 22.54
N ARG A 221 -24.17 -31.45 23.02
CA ARG A 221 -23.34 -30.65 23.91
C ARG A 221 -22.12 -30.10 23.16
N PRO A 222 -21.82 -28.79 23.26
CA PRO A 222 -20.63 -28.22 22.65
C PRO A 222 -19.40 -28.50 23.53
N LEU A 223 -18.33 -28.95 22.89
CA LEU A 223 -17.03 -29.18 23.52
C LEU A 223 -15.95 -28.39 22.75
N PRO A 224 -15.41 -27.30 23.32
CA PRO A 224 -14.37 -26.53 22.65
C PRO A 224 -13.06 -27.33 22.58
N VAL A 225 -12.46 -27.38 21.39
CA VAL A 225 -11.18 -28.04 21.12
C VAL A 225 -10.17 -26.99 20.65
N PRO A 226 -9.07 -26.76 21.39
CA PRO A 226 -7.99 -25.90 20.91
C PRO A 226 -7.29 -26.55 19.72
N LEU A 227 -6.97 -25.76 18.71
CA LEU A 227 -6.24 -26.21 17.53
C LEU A 227 -4.80 -25.70 17.58
N ASP A 228 -3.88 -26.52 17.08
CA ASP A 228 -2.48 -26.15 16.90
C ASP A 228 -2.28 -25.18 15.72
N THR A 229 -1.04 -24.80 15.45
CA THR A 229 -0.68 -23.90 14.34
C THR A 229 -0.96 -24.48 12.96
N SER A 230 -1.21 -25.79 12.85
CA SER A 230 -1.65 -26.48 11.64
C SER A 230 -3.17 -26.65 11.54
N GLY A 231 -3.92 -26.11 12.51
CA GLY A 231 -5.36 -26.24 12.58
C GLY A 231 -5.82 -27.62 13.05
N ARG A 232 -4.96 -28.42 13.69
CA ARG A 232 -5.29 -29.76 14.21
C ARG A 232 -5.48 -29.75 15.71
N GLY A 233 -6.48 -30.49 16.18
CA GLY A 233 -6.76 -30.69 17.59
C GLY A 233 -7.17 -32.13 17.85
N MET A 234 -6.73 -32.67 18.99
CA MET A 234 -7.09 -34.02 19.42
C MET A 234 -7.81 -33.94 20.76
N ARG A 235 -8.84 -34.76 20.92
CA ARG A 235 -9.61 -34.87 22.16
C ARG A 235 -9.93 -36.33 22.44
N ARG A 236 -9.60 -36.77 23.66
CA ARG A 236 -10.04 -38.06 24.17
C ARG A 236 -11.45 -37.93 24.75
N LEU A 237 -12.37 -38.79 24.33
CA LEU A 237 -13.73 -38.91 24.83
C LEU A 237 -13.89 -40.26 25.53
N GLY A 238 -14.44 -40.26 26.74
CA GLY A 238 -14.68 -41.47 27.53
C GLY A 238 -14.40 -41.26 29.03
N PRO A 239 -14.60 -42.31 29.86
CA PRO A 239 -15.04 -43.65 29.48
C PRO A 239 -16.46 -43.68 28.88
N LEU A 240 -16.71 -44.57 27.90
CA LEU A 240 -17.99 -44.71 27.21
C LEU A 240 -18.80 -45.88 27.78
N GLU A 241 -19.97 -45.57 28.31
CA GLU A 241 -20.93 -46.56 28.82
C GLU A 241 -21.99 -46.95 27.76
N THR A 242 -22.26 -46.03 26.85
CA THR A 242 -23.24 -46.11 25.76
C THR A 242 -22.65 -45.52 24.47
N ASP A 243 -23.37 -45.67 23.36
CA ASP A 243 -22.99 -45.07 22.08
C ASP A 243 -22.80 -43.55 22.20
N LEU A 244 -21.83 -43.01 21.48
CA LEU A 244 -21.56 -41.57 21.45
C LEU A 244 -21.53 -41.06 20.02
N TYR A 245 -22.41 -40.11 19.70
CA TYR A 245 -22.45 -39.44 18.41
C TYR A 245 -21.58 -38.19 18.45
N VAL A 246 -20.80 -37.98 17.39
CA VAL A 246 -19.88 -36.85 17.24
C VAL A 246 -20.11 -36.12 15.91
N ARG A 247 -19.99 -34.79 15.91
CA ARG A 247 -19.94 -33.95 14.70
C ARG A 247 -19.11 -32.69 14.95
N ALA A 248 -18.63 -32.06 13.89
CA ALA A 248 -17.84 -30.82 13.94
C ALA A 248 -18.46 -29.76 13.01
#